data_AF-A0A1S6QLC5-F1
#
_entry.id   AF-A0A1S6QLC5-F1
#
_cell.length_a   1.000
_cell.length_b   1.000
_cell.length_c   1.000
_cell.angle_alpha   90.00
_cell.angle_beta   90.00
_cell.angle_gamma   90.00
#
_symmetry.space_group_name_H-M   'P 1'
#
loop_
_entity.id
_entity.type
_entity.pdbx_description
1 polymer ?
#
loop_
_entity_poly.entity_id
_entity_poly.type
_entity_poly.pdbx_seq_one_letter_code
_entity_poly.pdbx_strand_id
1 'polypeptide(L)'
;MFKIGHSQTDMMNEGILNSKFVVVFLSKNFIKSGWSDYEFKGFLNREIKEERVIILPIWHEITYEEVKRYNPVLVDKFALSTDKFTIDEIVNRISNLIQESEEV
;
A
#
# COMPACT_ATOMS: atom_id res chain seq x y z
N MET A 1 -11.05 14.10 -6.67
CA MET A 1 -12.13 14.59 -5.77
C MET A 1 -13.33 13.66 -5.92
N PHE A 2 -13.82 13.08 -4.83
CA PHE A 2 -15.01 12.23 -4.87
C PHE A 2 -16.23 13.06 -5.29
N LYS A 3 -16.98 12.58 -6.29
CA LYS A 3 -18.24 13.19 -6.73
C LYS A 3 -19.41 12.39 -6.19
N ILE A 4 -20.54 13.06 -5.95
CA ILE A 4 -21.80 12.39 -5.55
C ILE A 4 -22.15 11.35 -6.62
N GLY A 5 -22.39 10.11 -6.20
CA GLY A 5 -22.66 8.96 -7.07
C GLY A 5 -21.46 8.09 -7.43
N HIS A 6 -20.23 8.50 -7.11
CA HIS A 6 -19.05 7.62 -7.27
C HIS A 6 -18.93 6.66 -6.09
N SER A 7 -18.78 5.37 -6.39
CA SER A 7 -18.37 4.37 -5.40
C SER A 7 -16.89 4.53 -5.07
N GLN A 8 -16.56 4.55 -3.78
CA GLN A 8 -15.16 4.52 -3.33
C GLN A 8 -14.46 3.24 -3.83
N THR A 9 -15.18 2.12 -3.85
CA THR A 9 -14.71 0.82 -4.33
C THR A 9 -14.40 0.83 -5.82
N ASP A 10 -15.21 1.50 -6.65
CA ASP A 10 -14.95 1.57 -8.09
C ASP A 10 -13.68 2.36 -8.39
N MET A 11 -13.48 3.48 -7.68
CA MET A 11 -12.25 4.26 -7.79
C MET A 11 -11.02 3.47 -7.29
N MET A 12 -11.19 2.64 -6.25
CA MET A 12 -10.15 1.73 -5.79
C MET A 12 -9.81 0.68 -6.84
N ASN A 13 -10.81 0.05 -7.44
CA ASN A 13 -10.65 -0.97 -8.47
C ASN A 13 -9.93 -0.42 -9.70
N GLU A 14 -10.29 0.79 -10.14
CA GLU A 14 -9.56 1.50 -11.19
C GLU A 14 -8.08 1.72 -10.80
N GLY A 15 -7.82 2.12 -9.55
CA GLY A 15 -6.46 2.22 -9.01
C GLY A 15 -5.72 0.88 -8.98
N ILE A 16 -6.39 -0.20 -8.57
CA ILE A 16 -5.87 -1.57 -8.53
C ILE A 16 -5.49 -2.05 -9.92
N LEU A 17 -6.26 -1.73 -10.95
CA LEU A 17 -6.04 -2.24 -12.30
C LEU A 17 -5.00 -1.42 -13.07
N ASN A 18 -5.01 -0.10 -12.91
CA ASN A 18 -4.27 0.80 -13.80
C ASN A 18 -2.99 1.38 -13.21
N SER A 19 -2.72 1.22 -11.91
CA SER A 19 -1.49 1.75 -11.29
C SER A 19 -0.32 0.77 -11.42
N LYS A 20 0.91 1.29 -11.58
CA LYS A 20 2.14 0.48 -11.51
C LYS A 20 2.44 0.04 -10.07
N PHE A 21 2.32 0.98 -9.14
CA PHE A 21 2.51 0.77 -7.71
C PHE A 21 1.38 1.36 -6.91
N VAL A 22 1.21 0.86 -5.68
CA VAL A 22 0.19 1.29 -4.73
C VAL A 22 0.87 1.52 -3.39
N VAL A 23 0.87 2.77 -2.94
CA VAL A 23 1.42 3.15 -1.63
C VAL A 23 0.33 2.97 -0.57
N VAL A 24 0.61 2.19 0.47
CA VAL A 24 -0.35 1.88 1.53
C VAL A 24 0.20 2.36 2.87
N PHE A 25 -0.53 3.27 3.52
CA PHE A 25 -0.21 3.73 4.88
C PHE A 25 -0.83 2.80 5.92
N LEU A 26 -0.01 1.90 6.46
CA LEU A 26 -0.37 1.03 7.57
C LEU A 26 -0.36 1.85 8.86
N SER A 27 -1.56 2.18 9.35
CA SER A 27 -1.78 2.91 10.59
C SER A 27 -2.87 2.24 11.42
N LYS A 28 -3.02 2.65 12.68
CA LYS A 28 -4.12 2.16 13.52
C LYS A 28 -5.49 2.47 12.92
N ASN A 29 -5.63 3.62 12.26
CA ASN A 29 -6.87 4.01 11.58
C ASN A 29 -7.12 3.13 10.36
N PHE A 30 -6.08 2.78 9.60
CA PHE A 30 -6.19 1.86 8.47
C PHE A 30 -6.74 0.50 8.91
N ILE A 31 -6.17 -0.11 9.94
CA ILE A 31 -6.63 -1.40 10.48
C ILE A 31 -8.08 -1.33 10.99
N LYS A 32 -8.44 -0.25 11.68
CA LYS A 32 -9.79 -0.06 12.23
C LYS A 32 -10.84 0.24 11.17
N SER A 33 -10.45 0.84 10.04
CA SER A 33 -11.38 1.23 8.98
C SER A 33 -12.09 0.05 8.34
N GLY A 34 -11.57 -1.17 8.52
CA GLY A 34 -12.14 -2.36 7.88
C GLY A 34 -12.03 -2.30 6.36
N TRP A 35 -11.12 -1.46 5.83
CA TRP A 35 -10.78 -1.40 4.41
C TRP A 35 -10.69 -2.82 3.90
N SER A 36 -11.59 -3.12 2.98
CA SER A 36 -12.05 -4.48 2.79
C SER A 36 -10.86 -5.41 2.58
N ASP A 37 -10.86 -6.54 3.29
CA ASP A 37 -10.00 -7.68 2.96
C ASP A 37 -10.00 -7.93 1.44
N TYR A 38 -11.13 -7.63 0.78
CA TYR A 38 -11.31 -7.78 -0.65
C TYR A 38 -10.37 -6.92 -1.50
N GLU A 39 -10.30 -5.60 -1.27
CA GLU A 39 -9.43 -4.72 -2.05
C GLU A 39 -7.95 -5.00 -1.77
N PHE A 40 -7.60 -5.23 -0.51
CA PHE A 40 -6.22 -5.58 -0.15
C PHE A 40 -5.81 -6.94 -0.73
N LYS A 41 -6.71 -7.94 -0.70
CA LYS A 41 -6.51 -9.21 -1.42
C LYS A 41 -6.41 -9.01 -2.93
N GLY A 42 -7.14 -8.04 -3.48
CA GLY A 42 -7.03 -7.65 -4.90
C GLY A 42 -5.60 -7.26 -5.28
N PHE A 43 -4.98 -6.35 -4.50
CA PHE A 43 -3.59 -5.96 -4.70
C PHE A 43 -2.62 -7.14 -4.51
N LEU A 44 -2.80 -7.94 -3.44
CA LEU A 44 -1.93 -9.09 -3.18
C LEU A 44 -2.01 -10.14 -4.29
N ASN A 45 -3.21 -10.46 -4.75
CA ASN A 45 -3.42 -11.41 -5.84
C ASN A 45 -2.81 -10.91 -7.15
N ARG A 46 -2.89 -9.61 -7.42
CA ARG A 46 -2.27 -8.99 -8.59
C ARG A 46 -0.75 -9.09 -8.51
N GLU A 47 -0.15 -8.74 -7.38
CA GLU A 47 1.30 -8.85 -7.15
C GLU A 47 1.79 -10.29 -7.31
N ILE A 48 1.06 -11.27 -6.78
CA ILE A 48 1.36 -12.70 -6.95
C ILE A 48 1.26 -13.11 -8.43
N LYS A 49 0.19 -12.70 -9.12
CA LYS A 49 -0.06 -13.07 -10.52
C LYS A 49 0.94 -12.44 -11.49
N GLU A 50 1.33 -11.19 -11.24
CA GLU A 50 2.27 -10.45 -12.08
C GLU A 50 3.74 -10.73 -11.70
N GLU A 51 3.98 -11.54 -10.66
CA GLU A 51 5.31 -11.87 -10.12
C GLU A 51 6.21 -10.63 -9.90
N ARG A 52 5.59 -9.51 -9.55
CA ARG A 52 6.26 -8.22 -9.37
C ARG A 52 5.72 -7.49 -8.15
N VAL A 53 6.58 -6.74 -7.48
CA VAL A 53 6.18 -5.90 -6.34
C VAL A 53 5.26 -4.78 -6.82
N ILE A 54 4.06 -4.68 -6.23
CA ILE A 54 3.08 -3.62 -6.53
C ILE A 54 2.78 -2.81 -5.26
N ILE A 55 2.77 -3.47 -4.10
CA ILE A 55 2.40 -2.83 -2.83
C ILE A 55 3.64 -2.25 -2.15
N LEU A 56 3.61 -0.95 -1.89
CA LEU A 56 4.65 -0.22 -1.16
C LEU A 56 4.11 0.20 0.22
N PRO A 57 4.30 -0.62 1.28
CA PRO A 57 3.78 -0.32 2.61
C PRO A 57 4.62 0.75 3.32
N ILE A 58 3.94 1.69 3.97
CA ILE A 58 4.50 2.69 4.88
C ILE A 58 3.85 2.52 6.26
N TRP A 59 4.64 2.23 7.27
CA TRP A 59 4.19 2.15 8.66
C TRP A 59 4.09 3.56 9.24
N HIS A 60 2.94 3.87 9.81
CA HIS A 60 2.66 5.16 10.41
C HIS A 60 2.03 4.97 11.79
N GLU A 61 2.79 5.31 12.83
CA GLU A 61 2.36 5.25 14.23
C GLU A 61 1.73 3.91 14.64
N ILE A 62 2.34 2.81 14.19
CA ILE A 62 1.84 1.45 14.41
C ILE A 62 2.95 0.50 14.84
N THR A 63 2.62 -0.46 15.69
CA THR A 63 3.57 -1.48 16.17
C THR A 63 3.54 -2.73 15.30
N TYR A 64 4.65 -3.47 15.33
CA TYR A 64 4.80 -4.77 14.66
C TYR A 64 3.69 -5.75 15.03
N GLU A 65 3.37 -5.85 16.32
CA GLU A 65 2.32 -6.77 16.82
C GLU A 65 0.92 -6.38 16.32
N GLU A 66 0.63 -5.08 16.17
CA GLU A 66 -0.63 -4.61 15.61
C GLU A 66 -0.74 -4.98 14.12
N VAL A 67 0.33 -4.78 13.34
CA VAL A 67 0.35 -5.17 11.91
C VAL A 67 0.25 -6.70 11.78
N LYS A 68 1.00 -7.46 12.58
CA LYS A 68 1.00 -8.93 12.57
C LYS A 68 -0.37 -9.51 12.86
N ARG A 69 -1.08 -8.94 13.83
CA ARG A 69 -2.43 -9.37 14.20
C ARG A 69 -3.45 -9.07 13.10
N TYR A 70 -3.27 -7.99 12.36
CA TYR A 70 -4.12 -7.64 11.23
C TYR A 70 -3.85 -8.53 10.02
N ASN A 71 -2.60 -8.62 9.56
CA ASN A 71 -2.20 -9.51 8.48
C ASN A 71 -0.71 -9.86 8.60
N PRO A 72 -0.35 -11.12 8.92
CA PRO A 72 1.04 -11.51 9.09
C PRO A 72 1.86 -11.39 7.80
N VAL A 73 1.25 -11.51 6.62
CA VAL A 73 1.93 -11.35 5.31
C VAL A 73 2.47 -9.93 5.13
N LEU A 74 1.81 -8.93 5.72
CA LEU A 74 2.24 -7.53 5.63
C LEU A 74 3.51 -7.25 6.42
N VAL A 75 3.78 -8.05 7.45
CA VAL A 75 4.93 -7.89 8.33
C VAL A 75 6.21 -8.39 7.68
N ASP A 76 6.10 -9.41 6.84
CA ASP A 76 7.23 -9.97 6.09
C ASP A 76 7.67 -9.08 4.92
N LYS A 77 6.86 -8.06 4.55
CA LYS A 77 7.24 -7.08 3.54
C LYS A 77 8.07 -5.96 4.14
N PHE A 78 9.20 -5.65 3.51
CA PHE A 78 9.98 -4.46 3.85
C PHE A 78 9.12 -3.20 3.67
N ALA A 79 9.01 -2.41 4.73
CA ALA A 79 8.20 -1.20 4.76
C ALA A 79 9.03 0.00 5.23
N LEU A 80 8.76 1.15 4.63
CA LEU A 80 9.24 2.42 5.17
C LEU A 80 8.43 2.76 6.44
N SER A 81 9.01 3.54 7.34
CA SER A 81 8.35 3.95 8.58
C SER A 81 8.49 5.45 8.78
N THR A 82 7.38 6.13 9.04
CA THR A 82 7.37 7.56 9.35
C THR A 82 8.08 7.89 10.66
N ASP A 83 8.29 6.90 11.51
CA ASP A 83 9.00 7.05 12.79
C ASP A 83 10.53 7.00 12.59
N LYS A 84 10.99 6.47 11.45
CA LYS A 84 12.41 6.26 11.12
C LYS A 84 12.94 7.18 10.03
N PHE A 85 12.06 7.65 9.16
CA PHE A 85 12.43 8.46 7.99
C PHE A 85 11.58 9.72 7.94
N THR A 86 12.20 10.80 7.45
CA THR A 86 11.50 12.02 7.10
C THR A 86 10.61 11.82 5.86
N ILE A 87 9.64 12.71 5.67
CA ILE A 87 8.75 12.66 4.50
C ILE A 87 9.57 12.74 3.20
N ASP A 88 10.56 13.62 3.13
CA ASP A 88 11.39 13.79 1.94
C ASP A 88 12.19 12.52 1.61
N GLU A 89 12.73 11.83 2.62
CA GLU A 89 13.40 10.54 2.42
C GLU A 89 12.45 9.46 1.91
N ILE A 90 11.21 9.41 2.43
CA ILE A 90 10.20 8.46 1.97
C ILE A 90 9.84 8.74 0.51
N VAL A 91 9.58 10.00 0.17
CA VAL A 91 9.25 10.43 -1.21
C VAL A 91 10.40 10.07 -2.15
N ASN A 92 11.64 10.43 -1.81
CA ASN A 92 12.81 10.14 -2.64
C ASN A 92 12.99 8.63 -2.88
N ARG A 93 12.82 7.80 -1.85
CA ARG A 93 12.92 6.33 -1.99
C ARG A 93 11.84 5.77 -2.92
N ILE A 94 10.61 6.25 -2.81
CA ILE A 94 9.51 5.82 -3.68
C ILE A 94 9.74 6.30 -5.12
N SER A 95 10.19 7.54 -5.31
CA SER A 95 10.50 8.09 -6.63
C SER A 95 11.61 7.30 -7.34
N ASN A 96 12.69 6.95 -6.62
CA ASN A 96 13.77 6.14 -7.18
C ASN A 96 13.27 4.76 -7.60
N LEU A 97 12.47 4.09 -6.77
CA LEU A 97 11.89 2.78 -7.10
C LEU A 97 10.99 2.85 -8.34
N ILE A 98 10.21 3.92 -8.48
CA ILE A 98 9.37 4.13 -9.67
C ILE A 98 10.26 4.30 -10.91
N GLN A 99 11.32 5.11 -10.84
CA GLN A 99 12.22 5.35 -11.96
C GLN A 99 12.94 4.07 -12.41
N GLU A 100 13.48 3.29 -11.47
CA GLU A 100 14.14 2.00 -11.76
C GLU A 100 13.21 1.01 -12.47
N SER A 101 11.90 1.06 -12.17
CA SER A 101 10.90 0.21 -12.81
C SER A 101 10.54 0.61 -14.24
N GLU A 102 10.90 1.83 -14.67
CA GLU A 102 10.64 2.34 -16.03
C GLU A 102 11.79 2.07 -17.00
N GLU A 103 12.98 1.77 -16.48
CA GLU A 103 14.18 1.49 -17.28
C GLU A 103 14.30 0.01 -17.71
N VAL A 104 13.32 -0.83 -17.34
CA VAL A 104 13.26 -2.28 -17.63
C VAL A 104 12.20 -2.60 -18.69
#